data_AF-A0A6H1K4R2-F1
#
_entry.id   AF-A0A6H1K4R2-F1
#
_cell.length_a   1.000
_cell.length_b   1.000
_cell.length_c   1.000
_cell.angle_alpha   90.00
_cell.angle_beta   90.00
_cell.angle_gamma   90.00
#
_symmetry.space_group_name_H-M   'P 1'
#
loop_
_entity.id
_entity.type
_entity.pdbx_description
1 polymer ?
#
loop_
_entity_poly.entity_id
_entity_poly.type
_entity_poly.pdbx_seq_one_letter_code
_entity_poly.pdbx_strand_id
1 'polypeptide(L)'
;MRGWGKLTGTVSGTTPAGEVAPLEGATIDIDGPTGALTATTAQDGTYSAWLPVKGGPVRVVVRADGYRPTTRSIRLVKGGVVTSDFRLRAR
;
A
#
# COMPACT_ATOMS: atom_id res chain seq x y z
N MET A 1 9.02 17.47 -12.24
CA MET A 1 8.21 16.94 -11.11
C MET A 1 8.90 17.26 -9.78
N ARG A 2 8.69 18.45 -9.21
CA ARG A 2 9.37 18.88 -7.97
C ARG A 2 8.40 18.79 -6.79
N GLY A 3 8.37 17.65 -6.07
CA GLY A 3 7.52 17.52 -4.86
C GLY A 3 6.80 16.18 -4.67
N TRP A 4 6.99 15.24 -5.59
CA TRP A 4 6.36 13.91 -5.54
C TRP A 4 7.35 12.85 -5.07
N GLY A 5 6.84 11.79 -4.48
CA GLY A 5 7.58 10.56 -4.18
C GLY A 5 6.77 9.35 -4.67
N LYS A 6 7.47 8.26 -4.99
CA LYS A 6 6.82 7.00 -5.35
C LYS A 6 6.71 6.11 -4.13
N LEU A 7 5.52 5.61 -3.85
CA LEU A 7 5.29 4.48 -2.96
C LEU A 7 5.08 3.22 -3.81
N THR A 8 5.74 2.13 -3.49
CA THR A 8 5.63 0.87 -4.21
C THR A 8 5.75 -0.29 -3.23
N GLY A 9 5.34 -1.49 -3.64
CA GLY A 9 5.55 -2.69 -2.87
C GLY A 9 4.67 -3.83 -3.36
N THR A 10 4.54 -4.84 -2.51
CA THR A 10 3.68 -6.00 -2.71
C THR A 10 2.67 -6.14 -1.57
N VAL A 11 1.53 -6.74 -1.88
CA VAL A 11 0.57 -7.19 -0.89
C VAL A 11 0.45 -8.70 -0.97
N SER A 12 0.60 -9.36 0.18
CA SER A 12 0.45 -10.80 0.33
C SER A 12 -0.56 -11.15 1.42
N GLY A 13 -1.14 -12.34 1.32
CA GLY A 13 -2.07 -12.91 2.28
C GLY A 13 -1.43 -14.10 2.97
N THR A 14 -1.72 -14.25 4.26
CA THR A 14 -1.43 -15.48 5.01
C THR A 14 -2.72 -16.26 5.21
N THR A 15 -2.78 -17.49 4.70
CA THR A 15 -3.92 -18.38 4.92
C THR A 15 -3.93 -18.89 6.37
N PRO A 16 -5.04 -19.46 6.88
CA PRO A 16 -5.07 -20.08 8.21
C PRO A 16 -4.02 -21.19 8.40
N ALA A 17 -3.63 -21.87 7.30
CA ALA A 17 -2.58 -22.89 7.28
C ALA A 17 -1.15 -22.30 7.32
N GLY A 18 -1.01 -20.97 7.27
CA GLY A 18 0.28 -20.27 7.31
C GLY A 18 0.93 -20.03 5.94
N GLU A 19 0.30 -20.50 4.86
CA GLU A 19 0.80 -20.31 3.49
C GLU A 19 0.74 -18.85 3.08
N VAL A 20 1.65 -18.46 2.19
CA VAL A 20 1.82 -17.08 1.72
C VAL A 20 1.54 -17.03 0.23
N ALA A 21 0.62 -16.18 -0.18
CA ALA A 21 0.36 -15.94 -1.59
C ALA A 21 0.25 -14.44 -1.86
N PRO A 22 0.63 -13.97 -3.07
CA PRO A 22 0.31 -12.60 -3.50
C PRO A 22 -1.20 -12.39 -3.50
N LEU A 23 -1.65 -11.17 -3.20
CA LEU A 23 -3.05 -10.79 -3.27
C LEU A 23 -3.27 -9.87 -4.46
N GLU A 24 -3.87 -10.42 -5.50
CA GLU A 24 -4.49 -9.66 -6.59
C GLU A 24 -5.73 -8.93 -6.10
N GLY A 25 -5.99 -7.73 -6.64
CA GLY A 25 -7.25 -7.04 -6.37
C GLY A 25 -7.37 -6.44 -4.97
N ALA A 26 -6.30 -6.46 -4.17
CA ALA A 26 -6.28 -5.80 -2.86
C ALA A 26 -6.38 -4.29 -3.05
N THR A 27 -7.29 -3.66 -2.31
CA THR A 27 -7.51 -2.21 -2.33
C THR A 27 -6.56 -1.53 -1.35
N ILE A 28 -5.85 -0.52 -1.84
CA ILE A 28 -4.89 0.27 -1.09
C ILE A 28 -5.39 1.72 -1.08
N ASP A 29 -5.95 2.13 0.06
CA ASP A 29 -6.35 3.51 0.29
C ASP A 29 -5.20 4.28 0.93
N ILE A 30 -4.83 5.40 0.31
CA ILE A 30 -3.72 6.24 0.73
C ILE A 30 -4.25 7.63 1.02
N ASP A 31 -4.40 7.93 2.32
CA ASP A 31 -4.84 9.23 2.82
C ASP A 31 -3.61 10.10 3.12
N GLY A 32 -3.39 11.12 2.30
CA GLY A 32 -2.35 12.11 2.50
C GLY A 32 -2.89 13.47 2.96
N PRO A 33 -2.04 14.33 3.53
CA PRO A 33 -2.44 15.68 3.97
C PRO A 33 -2.96 16.60 2.86
N THR A 34 -2.60 16.32 1.60
CA THR A 34 -2.98 17.14 0.44
C THR A 34 -3.92 16.42 -0.52
N GLY A 35 -4.43 15.24 -0.17
CA GLY A 35 -5.32 14.45 -1.02
C GLY A 35 -5.28 12.96 -0.70
N ALA A 36 -6.24 12.23 -1.25
CA ALA A 36 -6.36 10.78 -1.14
C ALA A 36 -6.19 10.12 -2.51
N LEU A 37 -5.72 8.87 -2.51
CA LEU A 37 -5.60 8.03 -3.69
C LEU A 37 -5.98 6.61 -3.32
N THR A 38 -6.70 5.93 -4.21
CA THR A 38 -6.93 4.49 -4.12
C THR A 38 -6.18 3.80 -5.25
N ALA A 39 -5.48 2.71 -4.92
CA ALA A 39 -4.82 1.83 -5.87
C ALA A 39 -5.27 0.39 -5.66
N THR A 40 -5.09 -0.44 -6.68
CA THR A 40 -5.40 -1.87 -6.64
C THR A 40 -4.15 -2.65 -7.03
N THR A 41 -3.91 -3.78 -6.36
CA THR A 41 -2.76 -4.63 -6.68
C THR A 41 -2.98 -5.40 -7.98
N ALA A 42 -1.89 -5.60 -8.73
CA ALA A 42 -1.85 -6.47 -9.89
C ALA A 42 -1.87 -7.95 -9.48
N GLN A 43 -1.89 -8.85 -10.48
CA GLN A 43 -1.96 -10.31 -10.28
C GLN A 43 -0.82 -10.87 -9.41
N ASP A 44 0.37 -10.27 -9.48
CA ASP A 44 1.54 -10.62 -8.67
C ASP A 44 1.55 -9.95 -7.29
N GLY A 45 0.46 -9.27 -6.92
CA GLY A 45 0.32 -8.52 -5.68
C GLY A 45 1.05 -7.17 -5.67
N THR A 46 1.68 -6.76 -6.78
CA THR A 46 2.41 -5.49 -6.82
C THR A 46 1.48 -4.29 -6.89
N TYR A 47 1.95 -3.17 -6.34
CA TYR A 47 1.30 -1.88 -6.49
C TYR A 47 2.34 -0.76 -6.60
N SER A 48 1.93 0.35 -7.20
CA SER A 48 2.69 1.59 -7.11
C SER A 48 1.81 2.82 -7.22
N ALA A 49 2.22 3.88 -6.53
CA ALA A 49 1.51 5.16 -6.48
C ALA A 49 2.52 6.30 -6.42
N TRP A 50 2.29 7.33 -7.23
CA TRP A 50 2.97 8.61 -7.06
C TRP A 50 2.09 9.51 -6.21
N LEU A 51 2.68 10.13 -5.18
CA LEU A 51 1.97 10.98 -4.24
C LEU A 51 2.76 12.25 -3.92
N PRO A 52 2.10 13.38 -3.63
CA PRO A 52 2.77 14.56 -3.10
C PRO A 52 3.42 14.27 -1.74
N VAL A 53 4.65 14.73 -1.52
CA VAL A 53 5.38 14.59 -0.25
C VAL A 53 5.01 15.69 0.77
N LYS A 54 4.28 16.70 0.33
CA LYS A 54 3.94 17.87 1.13
C LYS A 54 2.99 17.50 2.28
N GLY A 55 3.25 18.07 3.46
CA GLY A 55 2.32 18.03 4.59
C GLY A 55 2.53 16.89 5.59
N GLY A 56 3.47 15.96 5.34
CA GLY A 56 3.82 14.91 6.31
C GLY A 56 3.65 13.49 5.76
N PRO A 57 3.64 12.47 6.63
CA PRO A 57 3.44 11.09 6.21
C PRO A 57 2.01 10.86 5.71
N VAL A 58 1.85 9.86 4.84
CA VAL A 58 0.54 9.38 4.37
C VAL A 58 0.10 8.18 5.20
N ARG A 59 -1.21 8.03 5.44
CA ARG A 59 -1.80 6.85 6.06
C ARG A 59 -2.25 5.89 4.97
N VAL A 60 -1.68 4.69 4.96
CA VAL A 60 -2.02 3.64 4.00
C VAL A 60 -2.86 2.57 4.70
N VAL A 61 -4.02 2.26 4.13
CA VAL A 61 -4.90 1.18 4.58
C VAL A 61 -5.05 0.17 3.46
N VAL A 62 -4.67 -1.08 3.71
CA VAL A 62 -4.75 -2.17 2.74
C VAL A 62 -5.86 -3.14 3.14
N ARG A 63 -6.73 -3.47 2.18
CA ARG A 63 -7.88 -4.37 2.37
C ARG A 63 -7.96 -5.38 1.23
N ALA A 64 -8.44 -6.57 1.56
CA ALA A 64 -8.79 -7.61 0.60
C ALA A 64 -9.92 -8.46 1.18
N ASP A 65 -10.75 -9.03 0.32
CA ASP A 65 -11.87 -9.87 0.75
C ASP A 65 -11.39 -11.12 1.47
N GLY A 66 -12.04 -11.46 2.59
CA GLY A 66 -11.61 -12.57 3.44
C GLY A 66 -10.38 -12.28 4.33
N TYR A 67 -9.79 -11.07 4.25
CA TYR A 67 -8.63 -10.69 5.05
C TYR A 67 -8.92 -9.57 6.05
N ARG A 68 -8.09 -9.49 7.09
CA ARG A 68 -8.09 -8.39 8.07
C ARG A 68 -7.33 -7.18 7.48
N PRO A 69 -7.92 -5.97 7.49
CA PRO A 69 -7.22 -4.77 7.04
C PRO A 69 -5.93 -4.50 7.83
N THR A 70 -4.94 -3.94 7.14
CA THR A 70 -3.70 -3.45 7.78
C THR A 70 -3.53 -1.97 7.49
N THR A 71 -3.07 -1.22 8.50
CA THR A 71 -2.82 0.22 8.39
C THR A 71 -1.37 0.54 8.72
N ARG A 72 -0.73 1.42 7.95
CA ARG A 72 0.63 1.92 8.22
C ARG A 72 0.75 3.40 7.87
N SER A 73 1.51 4.13 8.66
CA SER A 73 1.91 5.51 8.33
C SER A 73 3.26 5.48 7.61
N ILE A 74 3.35 6.13 6.45
CA ILE A 74 4.52 6.08 5.56
C ILE A 74 4.99 7.50 5.24
N ARG A 75 6.27 7.77 5.47
CA ARG A 75 6.90 9.04 5.08
C ARG A 75 7.50 8.89 3.69
N LEU A 76 6.97 9.67 2.74
CA LEU A 76 7.49 9.71 1.37
C LEU A 76 8.77 10.54 1.30
N VAL A 77 9.62 10.22 0.31
CA VAL A 77 10.86 10.96 0.01
C VAL A 77 10.69 11.69 -1.30
N LYS A 78 10.98 12.99 -1.33
CA LYS A 78 10.86 13.82 -2.53
C LYS A 78 11.83 13.32 -3.62
N GLY A 79 11.30 12.99 -4.79
CA GLY A 79 12.04 12.42 -5.91
C GLY A 79 12.52 10.98 -5.68
N GLY A 80 12.21 10.39 -4.52
CA GLY A 80 12.63 9.05 -4.14
C GLY A 80 11.54 8.01 -4.34
N VAL A 81 11.95 6.76 -4.19
CA VAL A 81 11.07 5.59 -4.13
C VAL A 81 11.11 5.04 -2.71
N VAL A 82 9.93 4.84 -2.13
CA VAL A 82 9.74 4.18 -0.84
C VAL A 82 9.05 2.84 -1.11
N THR A 83 9.67 1.76 -0.66
CA THR A 83 9.09 0.42 -0.73
C THR A 83 8.44 0.07 0.60
N SER A 84 7.19 -0.38 0.59
CA SER A 84 6.50 -0.89 1.77
C SER A 84 5.64 -2.08 1.40
N ASP A 85 6.06 -3.28 1.80
CA ASP A 85 5.25 -4.48 1.62
C ASP A 85 4.22 -4.63 2.74
N PHE A 86 3.08 -5.21 2.39
CA PHE A 86 1.97 -5.48 3.30
C PHE A 86 1.67 -6.96 3.31
N ARG A 87 1.40 -7.47 4.52
CA ARG A 87 1.01 -8.85 4.72
C ARG A 87 -0.25 -8.90 5.56
N LEU A 88 -1.33 -9.35 4.94
CA LEU A 88 -2.63 -9.47 5.56
C LEU A 88 -2.81 -10.87 6.15
N ARG A 89 -3.59 -10.96 7.20
CA ARG A 89 -4.00 -12.23 7.80
C ARG A 89 -5.42 -12.56 7.38
N ALA A 90 -5.66 -13.79 6.94
CA ALA A 90 -7.01 -14.30 6.71
C ALA A 90 -7.86 -14.13 7.98
N ARG A 91 -9.17 -13.95 7.79
CA ARG A 91 -10.10 -13.75 8.89
C ARG A 91 -10.29 -15.01 9.72
#